data_AF-A0A522GN78-F1
#
_entry.id   AF-A0A522GN78-F1
#
_cell.length_a   1.000
_cell.length_b   1.000
_cell.length_c   1.000
_cell.angle_alpha   90.00
_cell.angle_beta   90.00
_cell.angle_gamma   90.00
#
_symmetry.space_group_name_H-M   'P 1'
#
loop_
_entity.id
_entity.type
_entity.pdbx_description
1 polymer ?
#
loop_
_entity_poly.entity_id
_entity_poly.type
_entity_poly.pdbx_seq_one_letter_code
_entity_poly.pdbx_strand_id
1 'polypeptide(L)' 'MGIKDQYCLESIIEAIDRMIEYTSGFVSSDDFNNDYQNFDTTMMNFVLIGEMVDKLSDEFKKDHLKID' A
#
# COMPACT_ATOMS: atom_id res chain seq x y z
N MET A 1 8.89 -18.36 3.85
CA MET A 1 8.18 -17.13 4.24
C MET A 1 8.18 -17.02 5.75
N GLY A 2 8.87 -16.00 6.29
CA GLY A 2 8.92 -15.77 7.73
C GLY A 2 7.68 -15.05 8.25
N ILE A 3 7.44 -15.12 9.56
CA ILE A 3 6.35 -14.37 10.24
C ILE A 3 6.42 -12.87 9.91
N LYS A 4 7.64 -12.31 9.81
CA LYS A 4 7.87 -10.91 9.41
C LYS A 4 7.32 -10.61 8.01
N ASP A 5 7.59 -11.48 7.04
CA ASP A 5 7.15 -11.29 5.65
C ASP A 5 5.62 -11.35 5.57
N GLN A 6 5.02 -12.26 6.34
CA GLN A 6 3.56 -12.36 6.47
C GLN A 6 2.95 -11.04 6.95
N TYR A 7 3.46 -10.48 8.05
CA TYR A 7 2.96 -9.20 8.55
C TYR A 7 3.13 -8.05 7.54
N CYS A 8 4.24 -8.02 6.80
CA CYS A 8 4.46 -7.00 5.76
C CYS A 8 3.41 -7.13 4.65
N LEU A 9 3.13 -8.35 4.17
CA LEU A 9 2.13 -8.58 3.12
C LEU A 9 0.70 -8.27 3.59
N GLU A 10 0.34 -8.69 4.80
CA GLU A 10 -0.96 -8.36 5.40
C GLU A 10 -1.14 -6.84 5.54
N SER A 11 -0.09 -6.13 5.95
CA SER A 11 -0.09 -4.67 6.06
C SER A 11 -0.23 -3.98 4.70
N ILE A 12 0.39 -4.52 3.64
CA ILE A 12 0.24 -4.02 2.27
C ILE A 12 -1.20 -4.19 1.80
N ILE A 13 -1.80 -5.37 2.02
CA ILE A 13 -3.19 -5.65 1.63
C ILE A 13 -4.13 -4.69 2.35
N GLU A 14 -3.98 -4.52 3.67
CA GLU A 14 -4.80 -3.60 4.45
C GLU A 14 -4.69 -2.14 3.96
N ALA A 15 -3.49 -1.70 3.60
CA ALA A 15 -3.29 -0.36 3.05
C ALA A 15 -3.97 -0.17 1.69
N ILE A 16 -3.92 -1.19 0.82
CA ILE A 16 -4.63 -1.18 -0.47
C ILE A 16 -6.14 -1.10 -0.25
N ASP A 17 -6.69 -1.90 0.66
CA ASP A 17 -8.13 -1.91 0.97
C ASP A 17 -8.60 -0.53 1.46
N ARG A 18 -7.83 0.10 2.35
CA ARG A 18 -8.09 1.47 2.82
C ARG A 18 -8.05 2.49 1.68
N MET A 19 -7.07 2.39 0.79
CA MET A 19 -6.99 3.30 -0.36
C MET A 19 -8.20 3.16 -1.30
N ILE A 20 -8.67 1.94 -1.53
CA ILE A 20 -9.89 1.69 -2.30
C ILE A 20 -11.10 2.34 -1.60
N GLU A 21 -11.22 2.18 -0.27
CA GLU A 21 -12.28 2.82 0.51
C GLU A 21 -12.25 4.34 0.35
N TYR A 22 -11.10 4.98 0.59
CA TYR A 22 -10.93 6.44 0.51
C TYR A 22 -11.11 6.99 -0.89
N THR A 23 -10.90 6.21 -1.94
CA THR A 23 -11.03 6.69 -3.33
C THR A 23 -12.39 6.36 -3.96
N SER A 24 -13.15 5.40 -3.41
CA SER A 24 -14.40 4.89 -3.99
C SER A 24 -15.54 5.91 -4.10
N GLY A 25 -15.53 6.97 -3.28
CA GLY A 25 -16.57 8.00 -3.26
C GLY A 25 -16.42 9.09 -4.33
N PHE A 26 -15.33 9.11 -5.08
CA PHE A 26 -15.01 10.19 -6.01
C PHE A 26 -15.36 9.85 -7.45
N VAL A 27 -15.98 10.81 -8.15
CA VAL A 27 -16.43 10.64 -9.54
C VAL A 27 -15.30 10.93 -10.52
N SER A 28 -14.31 11.73 -10.11
CA SER A 28 -13.15 12.07 -10.92
C SER A 28 -11.89 12.22 -10.06
N SER A 29 -10.72 12.20 -10.72
CA SER A 29 -9.44 12.49 -10.07
C SER A 29 -9.36 13.91 -9.51
N ASP A 30 -10.03 14.87 -10.16
CA ASP A 30 -10.05 16.26 -9.70
C ASP A 30 -10.87 16.40 -8.40
N ASP A 31 -12.00 15.69 -8.30
CA ASP A 31 -12.82 15.67 -7.08
C ASP A 31 -12.03 15.08 -5.90
N PHE A 32 -11.29 14.00 -6.15
CA PHE A 32 -10.40 13.39 -5.16
C PHE A 32 -9.25 14.33 -4.76
N ASN A 33 -8.60 14.97 -5.72
CA ASN A 33 -7.49 15.89 -5.46
C ASN A 33 -7.93 17.17 -4.70
N ASN A 34 -9.20 17.54 -4.79
CA ASN A 34 -9.78 18.65 -4.02
C ASN A 34 -10.14 18.26 -2.57
N ASP A 35 -10.25 16.97 -2.27
CA ASP A 35 -10.38 16.46 -0.90
C ASP A 35 -9.00 16.10 -0.33
N TYR A 36 -8.33 17.14 0.20
CA TYR A 36 -6.99 17.00 0.77
C TYR A 36 -6.90 15.92 1.85
N GLN A 37 -7.96 15.66 2.62
CA GLN A 37 -7.93 14.67 3.68
C GLN A 37 -7.84 13.25 3.11
N ASN A 38 -8.72 12.92 2.16
CA ASN A 38 -8.72 11.61 1.52
C ASN A 38 -7.49 11.43 0.63
N PHE A 39 -7.03 12.51 -0.01
CA PHE A 39 -5.78 12.52 -0.77
C PHE A 39 -4.57 12.21 0.11
N ASP A 40 -4.35 12.97 1.19
CA ASP A 40 -3.20 12.77 2.09
C ASP A 40 -3.23 11.40 2.75
N THR A 41 -4.43 10.91 3.13
CA THR A 41 -4.58 9.57 3.71
C THR A 41 -4.21 8.49 2.70
N THR A 42 -4.60 8.64 1.43
CA THR A 42 -4.21 7.73 0.34
C THR A 42 -2.71 7.77 0.11
N MET A 43 -2.09 8.96 0.10
CA MET A 43 -0.64 9.12 -0.04
C MET A 43 0.14 8.47 1.11
N MET A 44 -0.36 8.59 2.35
CA MET A 44 0.25 7.93 3.50
C MET A 44 0.22 6.40 3.38
N ASN A 45 -0.86 5.84 2.84
CA ASN A 45 -0.94 4.39 2.60
C ASN A 45 0.05 3.95 1.50
N PHE A 46 0.30 4.76 0.46
CA PHE A 46 1.38 4.48 -0.50
C PHE A 46 2.77 4.45 0.15
N VAL A 47 3.06 5.38 1.06
CA VAL A 47 4.33 5.39 1.82
C VAL A 47 4.46 4.12 2.65
N LEU A 48 3.41 3.74 3.37
CA LEU A 48 3.38 2.51 4.18
C LEU A 48 3.65 1.27 3.32
N ILE A 49 3.02 1.16 2.13
CA ILE A 49 3.26 0.05 1.20
C ILE A 49 4.74 -0.01 0.82
N GLY A 50 5.34 1.12 0.44
CA GLY A 50 6.76 1.19 0.11
C GLY A 50 7.67 0.73 1.26
N GLU A 51 7.36 1.14 2.49
CA GLU A 51 8.10 0.68 3.66
C GLU A 51 7.96 -0.83 3.92
N MET A 52 6.77 -1.39 3.74
CA MET A 52 6.55 -2.82 3.95
C MET A 52 7.28 -3.65 2.89
N VAL A 53 7.30 -3.19 1.63
CA VAL A 53 8.07 -3.80 0.55
C VAL A 53 9.57 -3.78 0.87
N ASP A 54 10.09 -2.66 1.36
CA ASP A 54 11.49 -2.56 1.78
C ASP A 54 11.81 -3.57 2.90
N LYS A 55 10.90 -3.71 3.88
CA LYS A 55 11.03 -4.61 5.03
C LYS A 55 10.89 -6.10 4.69
N LEU A 56 10.38 -6.50 3.52
CA LEU A 56 10.36 -7.91 3.11
C LEU A 56 11.78 -8.49 3.10
N SER A 57 11.92 -9.76 3.50
CA SER A 57 13.22 -10.43 3.52
C SER A 57 13.81 -10.62 2.12
N ASP A 58 15.14 -10.55 2.01
CA ASP A 58 15.83 -10.78 0.74
C ASP A 58 15.58 -12.18 0.19
N GLU A 59 15.40 -13.18 1.07
CA GLU A 59 15.02 -14.54 0.69
C GLU A 59 13.66 -14.54 0.00
N PHE A 60 12.67 -13.86 0.58
CA PHE A 60 11.35 -13.73 -0.02
C PHE A 60 11.38 -13.01 -1.38
N LYS A 61 12.16 -11.91 -1.50
CA LYS A 61 12.31 -11.17 -2.76
C LYS A 61 12.98 -12.03 -3.85
N LYS A 62 14.00 -12.83 -3.49
CA LYS A 62 14.71 -13.71 -4.43
C LYS A 62 13.85 -14.87 -4.97
N ASP A 63 12.93 -15.39 -4.16
CA ASP A 63 12.00 -16.42 -4.61
C ASP A 63 10.88 -15.86 -5.52
N HIS A 64 10.75 -14.53 -5.56
CA HIS A 64 9.72 -13.79 -6.30
C HIS A 64 10.31 -12.66 -7.16
N LEU A 65 11.27 -12.99 -8.04
CA LEU A 65 12.00 -12.08 -8.97
C LEU A 65 11.15 -11.19 -9.91
N LYS A 66 9.81 -11.25 -9.84
CA LYS A 66 8.92 -10.30 -10.53
C LYS A 66 8.67 -9.03 -9.71
N ILE A 67 9.20 -8.97 -8.49
CA ILE A 67 9.12 -7.86 -7.55
C ILE A 67 10.54 -7.31 -7.39
N ASP A 68 10.99 -6.53 -8.38
CA ASP A 68 12.21 -5.72 -8.32
C ASP A 68 11.98 -4.42 -9.12
#